data_AF-A0A9E0TD62-F1
#
_entry.id   AF-A0A9E0TD62-F1
#
_cell.length_a   1.000
_cell.length_b   1.000
_cell.length_c   1.000
_cell.angle_alpha   90.00
_cell.angle_beta   90.00
_cell.angle_gamma   90.00
#
_symmetry.space_group_name_H-M   'P 1'
#
loop_
_entity.id
_entity.type
_entity.pdbx_description
1 polymer ?
#
loop_
_entity_poly.entity_id
_entity_poly.type
_entity_poly.pdbx_seq_one_letter_code
_entity_poly.pdbx_strand_id
1 'polypeptide(L)'
;MCTRFTLLTAAFLGVAGSAMAQGSASPPLTGTPTASPGLSRAEVLADLALWQRAGMTYWPAPPTDTDLRFMADYQAALARYQQLHDGPAYQQALARYQGMPGK
;
A
#
# COMPACT_ATOMS: atom_id res chain seq x y z
N MET A 1 -23.97 -8.64 33.60
CA MET A 1 -23.29 -9.85 34.08
C MET A 1 -22.58 -10.51 32.90
N CYS A 2 -21.25 -10.53 32.96
CA CYS A 2 -20.26 -11.33 32.24
C CYS A 2 -20.55 -11.84 30.82
N THR A 3 -20.00 -11.15 29.82
CA THR A 3 -19.48 -11.86 28.62
C THR A 3 -17.99 -12.11 28.85
N ARG A 4 -17.68 -13.38 29.05
CA ARG A 4 -16.38 -13.93 29.46
C ARG A 4 -15.38 -13.80 28.32
N PHE A 5 -14.32 -13.01 28.53
CA PHE A 5 -13.17 -12.93 27.63
C PHE A 5 -12.23 -14.08 27.98
N THR A 6 -12.31 -15.17 27.22
CA THR A 6 -11.47 -16.36 27.41
C THR A 6 -10.39 -16.41 26.34
N LEU A 7 -9.15 -16.15 26.79
CA LEU A 7 -7.87 -16.77 26.44
C LEU A 7 -7.51 -17.01 24.96
N LEU A 8 -6.32 -16.57 24.54
CA LEU A 8 -5.18 -17.52 24.46
C LEU A 8 -3.85 -16.78 24.25
N THR A 9 -2.93 -17.00 25.18
CA THR A 9 -1.51 -16.69 25.10
C THR A 9 -0.82 -17.72 24.20
N ALA A 10 -0.08 -17.28 23.18
CA ALA A 10 0.90 -18.12 22.50
C ALA A 10 2.20 -17.32 22.33
N ALA A 11 3.14 -17.59 23.24
CA ALA A 11 4.51 -17.11 23.19
C ALA A 11 5.25 -17.81 22.04
N PHE A 12 5.79 -17.05 21.09
CA PHE A 12 6.73 -17.58 20.12
C PHE A 12 8.14 -17.57 20.71
N LEU A 13 8.70 -18.76 20.90
CA LEU A 13 10.09 -19.00 21.28
C LEU A 13 11.03 -18.77 20.09
N GLY A 14 12.07 -17.96 20.33
CA GLY A 14 13.48 -18.33 20.14
C GLY A 14 13.98 -18.70 18.74
N VAL A 15 14.70 -17.76 18.12
CA VAL A 15 15.92 -18.09 17.35
C VAL A 15 17.07 -17.25 17.92
N ALA A 16 18.00 -17.94 18.58
CA ALA A 16 19.32 -17.41 18.91
C ALA A 16 20.27 -17.79 17.76
N GLY A 17 20.81 -16.79 17.06
CA GLY A 17 21.90 -16.96 16.10
C GLY A 17 23.05 -16.05 16.48
N SER A 18 24.09 -16.60 17.09
CA SER A 18 25.29 -15.85 17.45
C SER A 18 26.39 -16.01 16.41
N ALA A 19 26.96 -14.86 16.03
CA ALA A 19 28.36 -14.60 15.71
C ALA A 19 29.01 -15.26 14.48
N MET A 20 29.37 -14.41 13.50
CA MET A 20 30.67 -14.48 12.83
C MET A 20 31.28 -13.07 12.77
N ALA A 21 32.59 -13.03 12.95
CA ALA A 21 33.39 -11.89 13.37
C ALA A 21 33.66 -10.84 12.27
N GLN A 22 33.97 -9.66 12.79
CA GLN A 22 34.42 -8.42 12.17
C GLN A 22 35.38 -8.58 10.98
N GLY A 23 34.97 -8.05 9.83
CA GLY A 23 35.88 -7.44 8.87
C GLY A 23 35.73 -5.93 8.97
N SER A 24 36.60 -5.25 9.71
CA SER A 24 36.70 -3.80 9.72
C SER A 24 37.31 -3.33 8.39
N ALA A 25 36.54 -3.43 7.31
CA ALA A 25 36.79 -2.68 6.09
C ALA A 25 35.91 -1.43 6.18
N SER A 26 36.53 -0.26 6.25
CA SER A 26 35.83 1.02 6.17
C SER A 26 34.86 1.00 5.00
N PRO A 27 33.53 1.08 5.21
CA PRO A 27 32.62 1.19 4.08
C PRO A 27 32.87 2.55 3.42
N PRO A 28 33.00 2.61 2.09
CA PRO A 28 33.03 3.88 1.40
C PRO A 28 31.76 4.67 1.78
N LEU A 29 31.90 5.99 1.98
CA LEU A 29 30.79 6.93 2.19
C LEU A 29 29.84 7.04 0.98
N THR A 30 29.84 6.06 0.07
CA THR A 30 28.69 5.79 -0.78
C THR A 30 27.62 5.19 0.13
N GLY A 31 26.84 6.05 0.76
CA GLY A 31 25.45 5.71 1.00
C GLY A 31 24.87 5.35 -0.37
N THR A 32 24.89 4.07 -0.71
CA THR A 32 24.05 3.54 -1.78
C THR A 32 22.67 4.03 -1.39
N PRO A 33 22.00 4.88 -2.20
CA PRO A 33 20.59 5.08 -1.97
C PRO A 33 20.03 3.67 -2.00
N THR A 34 19.51 3.20 -0.86
CA THR A 34 18.65 2.03 -0.85
C THR A 34 17.55 2.41 -1.80
N ALA A 35 17.68 2.00 -3.06
CA ALA A 35 16.67 2.21 -4.05
C ALA A 35 15.50 1.40 -3.53
N SER A 36 14.58 2.06 -2.84
CA SER A 36 13.22 1.56 -2.70
C SER A 36 12.85 1.14 -4.12
N PRO A 37 12.60 -0.15 -4.38
CA PRO A 37 12.24 -0.58 -5.72
C PRO A 37 11.08 0.33 -6.14
N GLY A 38 11.35 1.21 -7.10
CA GLY A 38 10.38 2.20 -7.54
C GLY A 38 9.16 1.46 -8.06
N LEU A 39 7.97 2.07 -7.92
CA LEU A 39 6.76 1.46 -8.47
C LEU A 39 6.97 1.16 -9.95
N SER A 40 6.67 -0.08 -10.33
CA SER A 40 6.63 -0.48 -11.73
C SER A 40 5.49 0.23 -12.45
N ARG A 41 5.63 0.37 -13.77
CA ARG A 41 4.57 0.94 -14.62
C ARG A 41 3.25 0.18 -14.47
N ALA A 42 3.31 -1.14 -14.31
CA ALA A 42 2.12 -1.96 -14.16
C ALA A 42 1.38 -1.66 -12.86
N GLU A 43 2.10 -1.43 -11.75
CA GLU A 43 1.50 -1.04 -10.46
C GLU A 43 0.83 0.32 -10.54
N VAL A 44 1.46 1.32 -11.17
CA VAL A 44 0.84 2.65 -11.37
C VAL A 44 -0.44 2.55 -12.20
N LEU A 45 -0.45 1.72 -13.24
CA LEU A 45 -1.65 1.53 -14.08
C LEU A 45 -2.75 0.75 -13.36
N ALA A 46 -2.38 -0.26 -12.56
CA ALA A 46 -3.32 -1.00 -11.74
C ALA A 46 -4.00 -0.07 -10.72
N ASP A 47 -3.20 0.74 -10.04
CA ASP A 47 -3.68 1.72 -9.07
C ASP A 47 -4.60 2.76 -9.70
N LEU A 48 -4.19 3.33 -10.84
CA LEU A 48 -5.01 4.27 -11.61
C LEU A 48 -6.34 3.66 -12.05
N ALA A 49 -6.36 2.39 -12.45
CA ALA A 49 -7.59 1.72 -12.83
C ALA A 49 -8.55 1.56 -11.63
N LEU A 50 -8.02 1.26 -10.44
CA LEU A 50 -8.83 1.20 -9.22
C LEU A 50 -9.32 2.58 -8.78
N TRP A 51 -8.47 3.61 -8.88
CA TRP A 51 -8.83 5.00 -8.61
C TRP A 51 -10.01 5.44 -9.48
N GLN A 52 -9.95 5.15 -10.78
CA GLN A 52 -11.05 5.41 -11.71
C GLN A 52 -12.31 4.62 -11.37
N ARG A 53 -12.17 3.32 -11.07
CA ARG A 53 -13.28 2.44 -10.68
C ARG A 53 -13.98 2.92 -9.42
N ALA A 54 -13.26 3.52 -8.48
CA ALA A 54 -13.81 4.09 -7.25
C ALA A 54 -14.58 5.41 -7.46
N GLY A 55 -14.54 5.98 -8.67
CA GLY A 55 -15.20 7.24 -9.01
C GLY A 55 -14.36 8.48 -8.74
N MET A 56 -13.05 8.34 -8.54
CA MET A 56 -12.18 9.46 -8.18
C MET A 56 -11.69 10.32 -9.36
N THR A 57 -12.19 10.10 -10.58
CA THR A 57 -11.64 10.72 -11.81
C THR A 57 -12.13 12.14 -12.06
N TYR A 58 -13.34 12.47 -11.59
CA TYR A 58 -13.95 13.77 -11.82
C TYR A 58 -14.71 14.21 -10.57
N TRP A 59 -14.34 15.39 -10.05
CA TRP A 59 -15.00 16.01 -8.91
C TRP A 59 -15.43 17.43 -9.27
N PRO A 60 -16.67 17.82 -8.96
CA PRO A 60 -17.09 19.20 -9.13
C PRO A 60 -16.26 20.12 -8.25
N ALA A 61 -16.04 21.36 -8.70
CA ALA A 61 -15.41 22.37 -7.86
C ALA A 61 -16.21 22.50 -6.55
N PRO A 62 -15.56 22.40 -5.38
CA PRO A 62 -16.26 22.57 -4.12
C PRO A 62 -16.73 24.03 -3.99
N PRO A 63 -17.73 24.30 -3.13
CA PRO A 63 -18.04 25.66 -2.70
C PRO A 63 -16.78 26.38 -2.21
N THR A 64 -16.72 27.70 -2.36
CA THR A 64 -15.54 28.55 -2.08
C THR A 64 -14.88 28.33 -0.72
N ASP A 65 -15.63 27.83 0.27
CA ASP A 65 -15.18 27.65 1.66
C ASP A 65 -15.08 26.18 2.10
N THR A 66 -15.23 25.22 1.17
CA THR A 66 -15.22 23.79 1.48
C THR A 66 -14.03 23.11 0.81
N ASP A 67 -13.24 22.33 1.56
CA ASP A 67 -12.23 21.45 0.99
C ASP A 67 -12.87 20.13 0.53
N LEU A 68 -12.56 19.71 -0.71
CA LEU A 68 -13.04 18.48 -1.36
C LEU A 68 -12.88 17.25 -0.47
N ARG A 69 -11.79 17.16 0.30
CA ARG A 69 -11.51 16.02 1.20
C ARG A 69 -12.52 15.87 2.35
N PHE A 70 -13.25 16.92 2.69
CA PHE A 70 -14.31 16.86 3.70
C PHE A 70 -15.70 16.55 3.11
N MET A 71 -15.83 16.46 1.78
CA MET A 71 -17.09 16.07 1.17
C MET A 71 -17.36 14.59 1.42
N ALA A 72 -18.59 14.27 1.85
CA ALA A 72 -19.00 12.90 2.18
C ALA A 72 -18.82 11.95 0.98
N ASP A 73 -19.15 12.40 -0.23
CA ASP A 73 -18.98 11.61 -1.44
C ASP A 73 -17.52 11.29 -1.75
N TYR A 74 -16.61 12.25 -1.51
CA TYR A 74 -15.17 12.02 -1.67
C TYR A 74 -14.66 10.97 -0.69
N GLN A 75 -15.05 11.06 0.58
CA GLN A 75 -14.67 10.06 1.60
C GLN A 75 -15.24 8.68 1.28
N ALA A 76 -16.49 8.61 0.81
CA ALA A 76 -17.11 7.35 0.39
C ALA A 76 -16.37 6.73 -0.82
N ALA A 77 -16.00 7.54 -1.81
CA ALA A 77 -15.19 7.09 -2.94
C ALA A 77 -13.80 6.62 -2.48
N LEU A 78 -13.18 7.30 -1.52
CA LEU A 78 -11.86 6.93 -1.00
C LEU A 78 -11.91 5.60 -0.25
N ALA A 79 -12.93 5.38 0.57
CA ALA A 79 -13.15 4.12 1.25
C ALA A 79 -13.36 2.96 0.26
N ARG A 80 -14.11 3.19 -0.83
CA ARG A 80 -14.26 2.20 -1.91
C ARG A 80 -12.94 1.90 -2.59
N TYR A 81 -12.13 2.92 -2.88
CA TYR A 81 -10.80 2.75 -3.45
C TYR A 81 -9.91 1.90 -2.54
N GLN A 82 -9.87 2.18 -1.24
CA GLN A 82 -9.09 1.40 -0.27
C GLN A 82 -9.55 -0.06 -0.24
N GLN A 83 -10.86 -0.31 -0.18
CA GLN A 83 -11.41 -1.69 -0.23
C GLN A 83 -11.03 -2.44 -1.51
N LEU A 84 -10.97 -1.75 -2.65
CA LEU A 84 -10.54 -2.35 -3.92
C LEU A 84 -9.03 -2.61 -3.93
N HIS A 85 -8.24 -1.66 -3.44
CA HIS A 85 -6.78 -1.72 -3.41
C HIS A 85 -6.30 -2.84 -2.46
N ASP A 86 -6.89 -2.94 -1.28
CA ASP A 86 -6.56 -3.96 -0.28
C ASP A 86 -7.16 -5.34 -0.62
N GLY A 87 -8.03 -5.39 -1.63
CA GLY A 87 -8.72 -6.59 -2.08
C GLY A 87 -8.04 -7.32 -3.24
N PRO A 88 -8.66 -8.43 -3.71
CA PRO A 88 -8.14 -9.17 -4.86
C PRO A 88 -8.19 -8.37 -6.18
N ALA A 89 -8.93 -7.25 -6.22
CA ALA A 89 -9.06 -6.41 -7.40
C ALA A 89 -7.72 -5.77 -7.82
N TYR A 90 -6.84 -5.42 -6.85
CA TYR A 90 -5.51 -4.90 -7.17
C TYR A 90 -4.64 -5.92 -7.87
N GLN A 91 -4.56 -7.15 -7.35
CA GLN A 91 -3.76 -8.22 -7.96
C GLN A 91 -4.26 -8.59 -9.36
N GLN A 92 -5.58 -8.59 -9.57
CA GLN A 92 -6.18 -8.81 -10.89
C GLN A 92 -5.82 -7.69 -11.89
N ALA A 93 -5.89 -6.43 -11.45
CA ALA A 93 -5.51 -5.28 -12.26
C ALA A 93 -4.00 -5.31 -12.57
N LEU A 94 -3.16 -5.61 -11.59
CA LEU A 94 -1.73 -5.72 -11.75
C LEU A 94 -1.35 -6.82 -12.76
N ALA A 95 -1.92 -8.02 -12.64
CA ALA A 95 -1.70 -9.10 -13.59
C ALA A 95 -2.09 -8.70 -15.02
N ARG A 96 -3.20 -7.98 -15.18
CA ARG A 96 -3.65 -7.45 -16.47
C ARG A 96 -2.61 -6.50 -17.10
N TYR A 97 -2.05 -5.59 -16.31
CA TYR A 97 -1.08 -4.61 -16.81
C TYR A 97 0.34 -5.15 -16.94
N GLN A 98 0.72 -6.19 -16.18
CA GLN A 98 1.97 -6.92 -16.36
C GLN A 98 1.98 -7.71 -17.68
N GLY A 99 0.83 -8.25 -18.09
CA GLY A 99 0.68 -8.94 -19.37
C GLY A 99 0.58 -8.01 -20.58
N MET A 100 0.49 -6.69 -20.40
CA MET A 100 0.45 -5.73 -21.49
C MET A 100 1.88 -5.33 -21.89
N PRO A 101 2.33 -5.60 -23.13
CA PRO A 101 3.59 -5.08 -23.60
C PRO A 101 3.55 -3.54 -23.55
N GLY A 102 4.59 -2.94 -22.98
CA GLY A 102 4.76 -1.50 -22.98
C GLY A 102 4.85 -1.01 -24.43
N LYS A 103 3.79 -0.37 -24.90
CA LYS A 103 3.73 0.30 -26.20
C LYS A 103 4.74 1.44 -26.30
#